data_AF-A0A9P6CVT4-F1
#
_entry.id   AF-A0A9P6CVT4-F1
#
_cell.length_a   1.000
_cell.length_b   1.000
_cell.length_c   1.000
_cell.angle_alpha   90.00
_cell.angle_beta   90.00
_cell.angle_gamma   90.00
#
_symmetry.space_group_name_H-M   'P 1'
#
loop_
_entity.id
_entity.type
_entity.pdbx_description
1 polymer ?
#
loop_
_entity_poly.entity_id
_entity_poly.type
_entity_poly.pdbx_seq_one_letter_code
_entity_poly.pdbx_strand_id
1 'polypeptide(L)'
;MKTKAANLEDPYKYSPKQEGDPWEVLLKPEIEADQVRCDSWKEEVQNLLIFAGLFSSVVTSFVINSYQTLQQGPNDVIIGLLFHIASGLDTSSPFPPSVDPTQILSPFSPTVSSVRINALWFISLILSLTTVLIGTIALQWLREHQYYPGCSAKEKLTILHMRTEALEAWHVPQIFSALPLMLQAALILFLAGLIDFATFLGTKLMIVISVFVGITLFFLATTTVCPA
;
A
#
# COMPACT_ATOMS: atom_id res chain seq x y z
N MET A 1 52.58 -21.47 -62.38
CA MET A 1 51.91 -21.49 -61.07
C MET A 1 51.78 -20.05 -60.57
N LYS A 2 50.59 -19.45 -60.65
CA LYS A 2 50.35 -18.09 -60.13
C LYS A 2 49.86 -18.21 -58.69
N THR A 3 50.65 -17.72 -57.75
CA THR A 3 50.28 -17.54 -56.34
C THR A 3 49.18 -16.49 -56.26
N LYS A 4 48.00 -16.89 -55.76
CA LYS A 4 46.89 -15.98 -55.47
C LYS A 4 47.29 -15.13 -54.28
N ALA A 5 47.46 -13.83 -54.51
CA ALA A 5 47.68 -12.85 -53.46
C ALA A 5 46.51 -12.90 -52.45
N ALA A 6 46.85 -12.99 -51.17
CA ALA A 6 45.87 -12.92 -50.09
C ALA A 6 45.34 -11.49 -50.03
N ASN A 7 44.04 -11.32 -50.26
CA ASN A 7 43.34 -10.07 -50.01
C ASN A 7 43.39 -9.76 -48.51
N LEU A 8 43.87 -8.57 -48.17
CA LEU A 8 44.16 -8.10 -46.81
C LEU A 8 43.01 -7.29 -46.18
N GLU A 9 41.83 -7.30 -46.80
CA GLU A 9 40.69 -6.45 -46.40
C GLU A 9 39.63 -7.17 -45.55
N ASP A 10 39.85 -8.44 -45.17
CA ASP A 10 38.85 -9.22 -44.45
C ASP A 10 39.32 -9.53 -43.01
N PRO A 11 38.82 -8.81 -41.98
CA PRO A 11 39.36 -8.89 -40.63
C PRO A 11 39.03 -10.20 -39.89
N TYR A 12 38.23 -11.12 -40.45
CA TYR A 12 37.82 -12.35 -39.74
C TYR A 12 37.84 -13.61 -40.62
N LYS A 13 39.01 -14.23 -40.73
CA LYS A 13 39.26 -15.45 -41.53
C LYS A 13 38.66 -16.74 -40.93
N TYR A 14 38.15 -16.71 -39.70
CA TYR A 14 37.61 -17.88 -38.98
C TYR A 14 36.37 -17.54 -38.13
N SER A 15 35.45 -16.72 -38.62
CA SER A 15 34.17 -16.60 -37.93
C SER A 15 33.39 -17.92 -38.06
N PRO A 16 32.91 -18.53 -36.95
CA PRO A 16 31.98 -19.64 -37.05
C PRO A 16 30.79 -19.20 -37.90
N LYS A 17 30.25 -20.10 -38.74
CA LYS A 17 29.04 -19.81 -39.54
C LYS A 17 27.91 -19.40 -38.60
N GLN A 18 27.69 -18.10 -38.44
CA GLN A 18 26.56 -17.56 -37.69
C GLN A 18 25.36 -17.51 -38.64
N GLU A 19 24.34 -18.31 -38.33
CA GLU A 19 23.02 -18.15 -38.91
C GLU A 19 22.37 -16.91 -38.28
N GLY A 20 22.41 -15.77 -38.99
CA GLY A 20 21.72 -14.53 -38.62
C GLY A 20 22.62 -13.37 -38.17
N ASP A 21 22.02 -12.21 -37.94
CA ASP A 21 22.71 -11.02 -37.41
C ASP A 21 23.17 -11.31 -35.96
N PRO A 22 24.49 -11.22 -35.65
CA PRO A 22 25.02 -11.49 -34.31
C PRO A 22 24.33 -10.69 -33.20
N TRP A 23 23.87 -9.47 -33.51
CA TRP A 23 23.15 -8.62 -32.56
C TRP A 23 21.76 -9.15 -32.22
N GLU A 24 21.07 -9.78 -33.17
CA GLU A 24 19.77 -10.40 -32.92
C GLU A 24 19.91 -11.66 -32.06
N VAL A 25 20.99 -12.42 -32.26
CA VAL A 25 21.26 -13.63 -31.46
C VAL A 25 21.52 -13.27 -29.99
N LEU A 26 22.17 -12.14 -29.73
CA LEU A 26 22.43 -11.64 -28.37
C LEU A 26 21.22 -10.93 -27.75
N LEU A 27 20.46 -10.16 -28.54
CA LEU A 27 19.32 -9.38 -28.05
C LEU A 27 18.14 -10.26 -27.60
N LYS A 28 17.87 -11.35 -28.33
CA LYS A 28 16.72 -12.24 -28.07
C LYS A 28 16.65 -12.76 -26.62
N PRO A 29 17.70 -13.39 -26.06
CA PRO A 29 17.63 -13.88 -24.68
C PRO A 29 17.54 -12.75 -23.64
N GLU A 30 18.21 -11.62 -23.85
CA GLU A 30 18.18 -10.50 -22.90
C GLU A 30 16.81 -9.82 -22.85
N ILE A 31 16.19 -9.57 -24.00
CA ILE A 31 14.88 -8.93 -24.05
C ILE A 31 13.78 -9.85 -23.51
N GLU A 32 13.90 -11.16 -23.73
CA GLU A 32 12.97 -12.15 -23.19
C GLU A 32 13.09 -12.24 -21.66
N ALA A 33 14.31 -12.29 -21.12
CA ALA A 33 14.53 -12.29 -19.68
C ALA A 33 14.03 -11.01 -19.00
N ASP A 34 14.26 -9.84 -19.63
CA ASP A 34 13.76 -8.56 -19.13
C ASP A 34 12.23 -8.48 -19.19
N GLN A 35 11.60 -8.96 -20.27
CA GLN A 35 10.15 -9.07 -20.38
C GLN A 35 9.56 -9.93 -19.27
N VAL A 36 10.10 -11.13 -19.03
CA VAL A 36 9.61 -12.04 -17.98
C VAL A 36 9.71 -11.38 -16.60
N ARG A 37 10.83 -10.72 -16.31
CA ARG A 37 11.01 -9.98 -15.04
C ARG A 37 10.00 -8.85 -14.89
N CYS A 38 9.83 -8.04 -15.94
CA CYS A 38 8.89 -6.94 -15.95
C CYS A 38 7.45 -7.42 -15.77
N ASP A 39 7.04 -8.46 -16.50
CA ASP A 39 5.70 -9.01 -16.43
C ASP A 39 5.41 -9.58 -15.03
N SER A 40 6.38 -10.24 -14.39
CA SER A 40 6.26 -10.67 -13.00
C SER A 40 6.01 -9.49 -12.04
N TRP A 41 6.78 -8.40 -12.13
CA TRP A 41 6.58 -7.22 -11.29
C TRP A 41 5.24 -6.53 -11.55
N LYS A 42 4.82 -6.49 -12.81
CA LYS A 42 3.53 -5.93 -13.21
C LYS A 42 2.37 -6.71 -12.59
N GLU A 43 2.39 -8.03 -12.69
CA GLU A 43 1.36 -8.90 -12.10
C GLU A 43 1.30 -8.74 -10.59
N GLU A 44 2.45 -8.73 -9.91
CA GLU A 44 2.53 -8.52 -8.47
C GLU A 44 1.92 -7.18 -8.05
N VAL A 45 2.33 -6.08 -8.69
CA VAL A 45 1.79 -4.75 -8.37
C VAL A 45 0.30 -4.64 -8.68
N GLN A 46 -0.18 -5.20 -9.79
CA GLN A 46 -1.61 -5.18 -10.10
C GLN A 46 -2.43 -5.92 -9.02
N ASN A 47 -1.94 -7.06 -8.54
CA ASN A 47 -2.59 -7.79 -7.44
C ASN A 47 -2.58 -6.99 -6.13
N LEU A 48 -1.45 -6.34 -5.80
CA LEU A 48 -1.35 -5.48 -4.62
C LEU A 48 -2.31 -4.29 -4.70
N LEU A 49 -2.49 -3.69 -5.88
CA LEU A 49 -3.41 -2.57 -6.11
C LEU A 49 -4.87 -2.98 -5.88
N ILE A 50 -5.27 -4.17 -6.33
CA ILE A 50 -6.60 -4.72 -6.07
C ILE A 50 -6.81 -4.92 -4.56
N PHE A 51 -5.84 -5.55 -3.88
CA PHE A 51 -5.90 -5.76 -2.44
C PHE A 51 -5.97 -4.44 -1.67
N ALA A 52 -5.12 -3.46 -2.03
CA ALA A 52 -5.10 -2.14 -1.41
C ALA A 52 -6.43 -1.40 -1.61
N GLY A 53 -7.07 -1.51 -2.78
CA GLY A 53 -8.40 -0.95 -3.01
C GLY A 53 -9.47 -1.56 -2.10
N LEU A 54 -9.52 -2.90 -2.01
CA LEU A 54 -10.44 -3.62 -1.14
C LEU A 54 -10.19 -3.30 0.34
N PHE A 55 -8.92 -3.32 0.76
CA PHE A 55 -8.51 -2.95 2.11
C PHE A 55 -8.94 -1.52 2.45
N SER A 56 -8.68 -0.56 1.56
CA SER A 56 -9.06 0.84 1.76
C SER A 56 -10.58 1.00 1.91
N SER A 57 -11.38 0.23 1.17
CA SER A 57 -12.84 0.24 1.31
C SER A 57 -13.27 -0.22 2.70
N VAL A 58 -12.73 -1.33 3.19
CA VAL A 58 -13.02 -1.85 4.52
C VAL A 58 -12.60 -0.83 5.60
N VAL A 59 -11.36 -0.32 5.54
CA VAL A 59 -10.87 0.70 6.48
C VAL A 59 -11.74 1.94 6.46
N THR A 60 -12.18 2.39 5.28
CA THR A 60 -13.06 3.57 5.14
C THR A 60 -14.39 3.37 5.85
N SER A 61 -15.00 2.17 5.77
CA SER A 61 -16.24 1.88 6.50
C SER A 61 -16.05 2.01 8.02
N PHE A 62 -14.92 1.55 8.56
CA PHE A 62 -14.60 1.71 9.98
C PHE A 62 -14.32 3.17 10.35
N VAL A 63 -13.56 3.90 9.52
CA VAL A 63 -13.28 5.32 9.71
C VAL A 63 -14.57 6.15 9.75
N ILE A 64 -15.52 5.91 8.84
CA ILE A 64 -16.81 6.61 8.83
C ILE A 64 -17.58 6.37 10.14
N ASN A 65 -17.51 5.15 10.67
CA ASN A 65 -18.18 4.81 11.92
C ASN A 65 -17.49 5.47 13.13
N SER A 66 -16.16 5.38 13.24
CA SER A 66 -15.43 5.89 14.40
C SER A 66 -15.21 7.40 14.38
N TYR A 67 -15.27 8.04 13.21
CA TYR A 67 -15.23 9.50 13.11
C TYR A 67 -16.35 10.17 13.93
N GLN A 68 -17.52 9.51 14.01
CA GLN A 68 -18.63 10.01 14.82
C GLN A 68 -18.28 10.11 16.30
N THR A 69 -17.34 9.30 16.80
CA THR A 69 -16.86 9.36 18.18
C THR A 69 -15.93 10.57 18.44
N LEU A 70 -15.42 11.23 17.38
CA LEU A 70 -14.63 12.45 17.48
C LEU A 70 -15.49 13.72 17.48
N GLN A 71 -16.80 13.59 17.24
CA GLN A 71 -17.73 14.70 17.24
C GLN A 71 -18.79 14.49 18.33
N GLN A 72 -19.29 15.59 18.88
CA GLN A 72 -20.42 15.52 19.79
C GLN A 72 -21.66 15.12 18.97
N GLY A 73 -22.31 14.02 19.34
CA GLY A 73 -23.53 13.60 18.67
C GLY A 73 -24.63 14.64 18.90
N PRO A 74 -25.42 15.03 17.88
CA PRO A 74 -26.57 15.91 18.10
C PRO A 74 -27.54 15.33 19.14
N ASN A 75 -27.61 13.99 19.24
CA ASN A 75 -28.39 13.29 20.24
C ASN A 75 -27.88 13.50 21.67
N ASP A 76 -26.56 13.60 21.90
CA ASP A 76 -26.02 13.81 23.25
C ASP A 76 -26.37 15.21 23.77
N VAL A 77 -26.31 16.20 22.88
CA VAL A 77 -26.74 17.57 23.17
C VAL A 77 -28.25 17.59 23.45
N ILE A 78 -29.05 16.95 22.60
CA ILE A 78 -30.51 16.85 22.76
C ILE A 78 -30.88 16.15 24.09
N ILE A 79 -30.23 15.04 24.43
CA ILE A 79 -30.46 14.32 25.70
C ILE A 79 -30.08 15.19 26.89
N GLY A 80 -28.95 15.90 26.82
CA GLY A 80 -28.54 16.85 27.86
C GLY A 80 -29.56 17.97 28.07
N LEU A 81 -30.09 18.54 26.99
CA LEU A 81 -31.16 19.53 27.03
C LEU A 81 -32.49 18.96 27.55
N LEU A 82 -32.88 17.75 27.14
CA LEU A 82 -34.08 17.06 27.63
C LEU A 82 -33.98 16.77 29.12
N PHE A 83 -32.82 16.31 29.61
CA PHE A 83 -32.57 16.09 31.03
C PHE A 83 -32.69 17.40 31.82
N HIS A 84 -32.13 18.49 31.29
CA HIS A 84 -32.24 19.80 31.91
C HIS A 84 -33.71 20.27 31.99
N ILE A 85 -34.45 20.18 30.89
CA ILE A 85 -35.88 20.56 30.86
C ILE A 85 -36.71 19.69 31.81
N ALA A 86 -36.48 18.37 31.82
CA ALA A 86 -37.18 17.44 32.71
C ALA A 86 -36.91 17.75 34.19
N SER A 87 -35.65 18.07 34.54
CA SER A 87 -35.28 18.45 35.91
C SER A 87 -35.87 19.80 36.35
N GLY A 88 -36.10 20.73 35.42
CA GLY A 88 -36.75 22.01 35.69
C GLY A 88 -38.28 21.90 35.85
N LEU A 89 -38.90 20.86 35.31
CA LEU A 89 -40.36 20.59 35.41
C LEU A 89 -40.74 19.83 36.69
N ASP A 90 -39.78 19.24 37.39
CA ASP A 90 -40.00 18.52 38.65
C ASP A 90 -40.16 19.49 39.83
N THR A 91 -41.36 20.06 39.94
CA THR A 91 -41.76 21.05 40.95
C THR A 91 -41.93 20.47 42.37
N SER A 92 -41.67 19.17 42.56
CA SER A 92 -41.84 18.47 43.83
C SER A 92 -40.56 18.37 44.68
N SER A 93 -39.42 18.82 44.15
CA SER A 93 -38.13 18.80 44.85
C SER A 93 -37.92 20.06 45.71
N PRO A 94 -37.53 19.95 46.99
CA PRO A 94 -37.23 21.11 47.86
C PRO A 94 -35.94 21.84 47.52
N PHE A 95 -35.12 21.30 46.61
CA PHE A 95 -33.85 21.87 46.20
C PHE A 95 -33.96 22.51 44.81
N PRO A 96 -33.39 23.71 44.59
CA PRO A 96 -33.31 24.27 43.25
C PRO A 96 -32.52 23.34 42.32
N PRO A 97 -32.85 23.26 41.02
CA PRO A 97 -32.10 22.44 40.08
C PRO A 97 -30.64 22.92 40.06
N SER A 98 -29.73 22.12 40.59
CA SER A 98 -28.30 22.43 40.74
C SER A 98 -27.49 22.17 39.46
N VAL A 99 -28.15 22.06 38.30
CA VAL A 99 -27.48 21.84 37.02
C VAL A 99 -27.18 23.19 36.39
N ASP A 100 -25.93 23.62 36.51
CA ASP A 100 -25.41 24.82 35.86
C ASP A 100 -25.55 24.69 34.32
N PRO A 101 -26.25 25.60 33.61
CA PRO A 101 -26.42 25.53 32.16
C PRO A 101 -25.09 25.51 31.39
N THR A 102 -24.01 25.99 32.02
CA THR A 102 -22.66 26.00 31.45
C THR A 102 -22.03 24.60 31.32
N GLN A 103 -22.48 23.61 32.09
CA GLN A 103 -22.04 22.22 31.92
C GLN A 103 -22.59 21.57 30.65
N ILE A 104 -23.77 22.02 30.19
CA ILE A 104 -24.42 21.53 28.96
C ILE A 104 -23.70 22.05 27.70
N LEU A 105 -23.04 23.21 27.82
CA LEU A 105 -22.28 23.89 26.76
C LEU A 105 -20.76 23.70 26.87
N SER A 106 -20.30 22.80 27.74
CA SER A 106 -18.87 22.50 27.86
C SER A 106 -18.33 22.01 26.51
N PRO A 107 -17.17 22.52 26.05
CA PRO A 107 -16.63 22.12 24.75
C PRO A 107 -16.35 20.63 24.75
N PHE A 108 -16.97 19.90 23.82
CA PHE A 108 -16.77 18.48 23.65
C PHE A 108 -15.29 18.16 23.49
N SER A 109 -14.79 17.27 24.33
CA SER A 109 -13.41 16.77 24.25
C SER A 109 -13.47 15.26 23.99
N PRO A 110 -13.03 14.78 22.81
CA PRO A 110 -13.05 13.36 22.51
C PRO A 110 -12.08 12.61 23.43
N THR A 111 -12.46 11.38 23.79
CA THR A 111 -11.59 10.53 24.59
C THR A 111 -10.28 10.24 23.86
N VAL A 112 -9.15 10.23 24.58
CA VAL A 112 -7.81 9.96 24.03
C VAL A 112 -7.77 8.65 23.24
N SER A 113 -8.47 7.61 23.69
CA SER A 113 -8.60 6.34 22.98
C SER A 113 -9.27 6.48 21.61
N SER A 114 -10.32 7.30 21.49
CA SER A 114 -11.02 7.55 20.23
C SER A 114 -10.14 8.29 19.24
N VAL A 115 -9.35 9.26 19.71
CA VAL A 115 -8.35 9.96 18.89
C VAL A 115 -7.30 9.00 18.37
N ARG A 116 -6.79 8.10 19.24
CA ARG A 116 -5.78 7.10 18.85
C ARG A 116 -6.31 6.13 17.79
N ILE A 117 -7.51 5.58 17.96
CA ILE A 117 -8.12 4.64 17.00
C ILE A 117 -8.27 5.30 15.63
N ASN A 118 -8.86 6.50 15.60
CA ASN A 118 -9.04 7.23 14.34
C ASN A 118 -7.69 7.54 13.69
N ALA A 119 -6.69 7.99 14.45
CA ALA A 119 -5.36 8.26 13.92
C ALA A 119 -4.74 7.00 13.29
N LEU A 120 -4.80 5.84 13.97
CA LEU A 120 -4.29 4.57 13.43
C LEU A 120 -4.97 4.18 12.12
N TRP A 121 -6.29 4.31 12.04
CA TRP A 121 -7.04 3.99 10.83
C TRP A 121 -6.81 4.98 9.68
N PHE A 122 -6.70 6.29 9.98
CA PHE A 122 -6.33 7.28 8.96
C PHE A 122 -4.93 7.03 8.43
N ILE A 123 -3.94 6.75 9.30
CA ILE A 123 -2.57 6.43 8.87
C ILE A 123 -2.55 5.17 8.02
N SER A 124 -3.28 4.13 8.43
CA SER A 124 -3.43 2.89 7.66
C SER A 124 -4.01 3.14 6.27
N LEU A 125 -5.07 3.96 6.17
CA LEU A 125 -5.70 4.33 4.91
C LEU A 125 -4.72 5.11 4.02
N ILE A 126 -4.04 6.12 4.57
CA ILE A 126 -3.05 6.92 3.85
C ILE A 126 -1.95 6.02 3.29
N LEU A 127 -1.40 5.12 4.11
CA LEU A 127 -0.32 4.22 3.70
C LEU A 127 -0.75 3.27 2.58
N SER A 128 -1.99 2.77 2.64
CA SER A 128 -2.61 1.98 1.56
C SER A 128 -2.73 2.77 0.26
N LEU A 129 -3.24 4.01 0.32
CA LEU A 129 -3.36 4.88 -0.87
C LEU A 129 -1.99 5.28 -1.43
N THR A 130 -1.01 5.56 -0.56
CA THR A 130 0.38 5.83 -0.99
C THR A 130 0.97 4.62 -1.71
N THR A 131 0.70 3.40 -1.23
CA THR A 131 1.13 2.16 -1.91
C THR A 131 0.52 2.06 -3.32
N VAL A 132 -0.78 2.36 -3.47
CA VAL A 132 -1.45 2.39 -4.78
C VAL A 132 -0.83 3.43 -5.71
N LEU A 133 -0.54 4.62 -5.19
CA LEU A 133 0.07 5.71 -5.98
C LEU A 133 1.46 5.30 -6.48
N ILE A 134 2.34 4.84 -5.59
CA ILE A 134 3.70 4.42 -5.95
C ILE A 134 3.65 3.22 -6.91
N GLY A 135 2.80 2.23 -6.65
CA GLY A 135 2.63 1.09 -7.56
C GLY A 135 2.14 1.49 -8.95
N THR A 136 1.23 2.47 -9.04
CA THR A 136 0.77 3.00 -10.33
C THR A 136 1.90 3.70 -11.09
N ILE A 137 2.73 4.49 -10.40
CA ILE A 137 3.91 5.14 -11.01
C ILE A 137 4.92 4.09 -11.48
N ALA A 138 5.18 3.05 -10.68
CA ALA A 138 6.08 1.96 -11.04
C ALA A 138 5.62 1.21 -12.30
N LEU A 139 4.31 0.99 -12.46
CA LEU A 139 3.73 0.42 -13.68
C LEU A 139 3.92 1.32 -14.91
N GLN A 140 3.90 2.65 -14.73
CA GLN A 140 4.17 3.59 -15.83
C GLN A 140 5.64 3.51 -16.28
N TRP A 141 6.58 3.46 -15.34
CA TRP A 141 8.00 3.29 -15.66
C TRP A 141 8.25 1.98 -16.41
N LEU A 142 7.60 0.90 -15.98
CA LEU A 142 7.72 -0.40 -16.61
C LEU A 142 7.21 -0.41 -18.05
N ARG A 143 6.07 0.25 -18.30
CA ARG A 143 5.52 0.41 -19.64
C ARG A 143 6.47 1.19 -20.55
N GLU A 144 7.07 2.27 -20.05
CA GLU A 144 8.03 3.08 -20.82
C GLU A 144 9.32 2.30 -21.08
N HIS A 145 9.79 1.52 -20.10
CA HIS A 145 10.97 0.66 -20.22
C HIS A 145 10.81 -0.37 -21.34
N GLN A 146 9.64 -1.01 -21.45
CA GLN A 146 9.33 -2.01 -22.47
C GLN A 146 9.02 -1.43 -23.87
N TYR A 147 8.99 -0.10 -24.03
CA TYR A 147 8.65 0.53 -25.30
C TYR A 147 9.88 0.77 -26.20
N TYR A 148 9.92 0.10 -27.37
CA TYR A 148 11.03 0.15 -28.34
C TYR A 148 10.55 0.34 -29.80
N PRO A 149 10.15 1.55 -30.23
CA PRO A 149 9.70 1.79 -31.60
C PRO A 149 10.87 1.93 -32.59
N GLY A 150 10.88 1.12 -33.65
CA GLY A 150 11.67 1.38 -34.87
C GLY A 150 13.20 1.24 -34.76
N CYS A 151 13.76 0.76 -33.65
CA CYS A 151 15.21 0.63 -33.45
C CYS A 151 15.82 -0.63 -34.10
N SER A 152 17.07 -0.52 -34.56
CA SER A 152 17.90 -1.65 -35.00
C SER A 152 18.25 -2.59 -33.82
N ALA A 153 18.59 -3.85 -34.08
CA ALA A 153 18.92 -4.84 -33.04
C ALA A 153 20.05 -4.36 -32.11
N LYS A 154 21.09 -3.73 -32.66
CA LYS A 154 22.20 -3.17 -31.89
C LYS A 154 21.77 -1.97 -31.02
N GLU A 155 20.92 -1.10 -31.56
CA GLU A 155 20.40 0.07 -30.82
C GLU A 155 19.49 -0.38 -29.67
N LYS A 156 18.62 -1.35 -29.91
CA LYS A 156 17.75 -1.95 -28.88
C LYS A 156 18.58 -2.53 -27.73
N LEU A 157 19.62 -3.29 -28.03
CA LEU A 157 20.49 -3.90 -27.01
C LEU A 157 21.19 -2.83 -26.15
N THR A 158 21.63 -1.74 -26.79
CA THR A 158 22.28 -0.63 -26.07
C THR A 158 21.29 0.12 -25.17
N ILE A 159 20.08 0.40 -25.67
CA ILE A 159 19.02 1.09 -24.90
C ILE A 159 18.54 0.20 -23.74
N LEU A 160 18.36 -1.10 -23.96
CA LEU A 160 17.98 -2.07 -22.92
C LEU A 160 18.99 -2.07 -21.77
N HIS A 161 20.28 -2.17 -22.09
CA HIS A 161 21.35 -2.11 -21.09
C HIS A 161 21.34 -0.80 -20.32
N MET A 162 21.31 0.34 -21.01
CA MET A 162 21.29 1.67 -20.36
C MET A 162 20.07 1.86 -19.46
N ARG A 163 18.88 1.42 -19.89
CA ARG A 163 17.66 1.52 -19.08
C ARG A 163 17.69 0.56 -17.89
N THR A 164 18.23 -0.64 -18.06
CA THR A 164 18.36 -1.61 -16.97
C THR A 164 19.31 -1.09 -15.89
N GLU A 165 20.45 -0.54 -16.30
CA GLU A 165 21.40 0.11 -15.38
C GLU A 165 20.77 1.32 -14.70
N ALA A 166 19.95 2.10 -15.41
CA ALA A 166 19.18 3.17 -14.81
C ALA A 166 18.15 2.66 -13.79
N LEU A 167 17.44 1.56 -14.06
CA LEU A 167 16.49 0.96 -13.10
C LEU A 167 17.18 0.51 -11.81
N GLU A 168 18.37 -0.07 -11.93
CA GLU A 168 19.19 -0.45 -10.78
C GLU A 168 19.73 0.77 -10.01
N ALA A 169 20.23 1.79 -10.72
CA ALA A 169 20.69 3.03 -10.11
C ALA A 169 19.56 3.76 -9.36
N TRP A 170 18.33 3.73 -9.89
CA TRP A 170 17.14 4.30 -9.27
C TRP A 170 16.49 3.39 -8.21
N HIS A 171 17.10 2.23 -7.90
CA HIS A 171 16.62 1.31 -6.87
C HIS A 171 15.16 0.84 -7.09
N VAL A 172 14.76 0.73 -8.36
CA VAL A 172 13.39 0.32 -8.72
C VAL A 172 13.04 -1.09 -8.19
N PRO A 173 13.94 -2.10 -8.23
CA PRO A 173 13.66 -3.39 -7.60
C PRO A 173 13.35 -3.27 -6.10
N GLN A 174 14.04 -2.39 -5.37
CA GLN A 174 13.73 -2.16 -3.95
C GLN A 174 12.34 -1.54 -3.78
N ILE A 175 11.92 -0.62 -4.65
CA ILE A 175 10.57 -0.04 -4.61
C ILE A 175 9.52 -1.13 -4.76
N PHE A 176 9.67 -2.04 -5.74
CA PHE A 176 8.75 -3.16 -5.93
C PHE A 176 8.68 -4.05 -4.68
N SER A 177 9.81 -4.37 -4.06
CA SER A 177 9.84 -5.15 -2.81
C SER A 177 9.28 -4.40 -1.59
N ALA A 178 9.28 -3.07 -1.60
CA ALA A 178 8.77 -2.23 -0.51
C ALA A 178 7.24 -2.06 -0.54
N LEU A 179 6.61 -2.15 -1.71
CA LEU A 179 5.14 -2.01 -1.86
C LEU A 179 4.36 -3.00 -0.99
N PRO A 180 4.64 -4.33 -1.00
CA PRO A 180 4.01 -5.27 -0.09
C PRO A 180 4.23 -4.91 1.39
N LEU A 181 5.43 -4.44 1.76
CA LEU A 181 5.76 -4.10 3.14
C LEU A 181 4.98 -2.88 3.64
N MET A 182 4.80 -1.85 2.81
CA MET A 182 3.94 -0.71 3.14
C MET A 182 2.49 -1.14 3.39
N LEU A 183 1.97 -2.04 2.56
CA LEU A 183 0.61 -2.56 2.68
C LEU A 183 0.43 -3.45 3.92
N GLN A 184 1.43 -4.28 4.25
CA GLN A 184 1.46 -5.06 5.47
C GLN A 184 1.52 -4.17 6.71
N ALA A 185 2.34 -3.12 6.70
CA ALA A 185 2.37 -2.13 7.78
C ALA A 185 1.01 -1.43 7.95
N ALA A 186 0.34 -1.09 6.84
CA ALA A 186 -1.00 -0.53 6.88
C ALA A 186 -2.01 -1.50 7.53
N LEU A 187 -1.93 -2.78 7.18
CA LEU A 187 -2.76 -3.83 7.77
C LEU A 187 -2.51 -3.97 9.28
N ILE A 188 -1.26 -4.00 9.72
CA ILE A 188 -0.92 -4.10 11.15
C ILE A 188 -1.48 -2.92 11.94
N LEU A 189 -1.35 -1.69 11.42
CA LEU A 189 -1.93 -0.50 12.04
C LEU A 189 -3.46 -0.57 12.14
N PHE A 190 -4.12 -1.06 11.09
CA PHE A 190 -5.57 -1.26 11.09
C PHE A 190 -6.00 -2.29 12.15
N LEU A 191 -5.32 -3.43 12.22
CA LEU A 191 -5.61 -4.49 13.18
C LEU A 191 -5.37 -4.03 14.63
N ALA A 192 -4.33 -3.22 14.88
CA ALA A 192 -4.12 -2.60 16.18
C ALA A 192 -5.28 -1.69 16.59
N GLY A 193 -5.74 -0.83 15.67
CA GLY A 193 -6.92 0.01 15.89
C GLY A 193 -8.21 -0.81 16.07
N LEU A 194 -8.32 -1.98 15.44
CA LEU A 194 -9.46 -2.88 15.58
C LEU A 194 -9.54 -3.51 16.98
N ILE A 195 -8.40 -3.90 17.56
CA ILE A 195 -8.36 -4.40 18.95
C ILE A 195 -8.78 -3.30 19.93
N ASP A 196 -8.26 -2.08 19.74
CA ASP A 196 -8.65 -0.92 20.55
C ASP A 196 -10.14 -0.61 20.40
N PHE A 197 -10.68 -0.63 19.17
CA PHE A 197 -12.10 -0.42 18.91
C PHE A 197 -12.98 -1.48 19.59
N ALA A 198 -12.54 -2.74 19.58
CA ALA A 198 -13.27 -3.83 20.22
C ALA A 198 -13.43 -3.64 21.74
N THR A 199 -12.56 -2.85 22.39
CA THR A 199 -12.72 -2.50 23.81
C THR A 199 -14.00 -1.72 24.10
N PHE A 200 -14.43 -0.86 23.16
CA PHE A 200 -15.67 -0.10 23.27
C PHE A 200 -16.93 -0.97 23.12
N LEU A 201 -16.84 -2.05 22.33
CA LEU A 201 -17.97 -2.96 22.09
C LEU A 201 -18.16 -3.97 23.22
N GLY A 202 -17.11 -4.23 24.01
CA GLY A 202 -17.16 -5.04 25.22
C GLY A 202 -16.11 -6.14 25.27
N THR A 203 -15.79 -6.57 26.50
CA THR A 203 -14.67 -7.48 26.78
C THR A 203 -14.76 -8.83 26.06
N LYS A 204 -15.97 -9.38 25.87
CA LYS A 204 -16.15 -10.65 25.16
C LYS A 204 -15.71 -10.54 23.70
N LEU A 205 -16.11 -9.47 23.00
CA LEU A 205 -15.76 -9.23 21.61
C LEU A 205 -14.27 -8.92 21.45
N MET A 206 -13.71 -8.14 22.38
CA MET A 206 -12.28 -7.85 22.43
C MET A 206 -11.43 -9.14 22.47
N ILE A 207 -11.76 -10.09 23.35
CA ILE A 207 -11.00 -11.35 23.48
C ILE A 207 -11.07 -12.13 22.17
N VAL A 208 -12.26 -12.30 21.59
CA VAL A 208 -12.43 -13.06 20.34
C VAL A 208 -11.63 -12.41 19.21
N ILE A 209 -11.78 -11.09 19.00
CA ILE A 209 -11.07 -10.37 17.94
C ILE A 209 -9.55 -10.44 18.16
N SER A 210 -9.07 -10.23 19.39
CA SER A 210 -7.64 -10.27 19.71
C SER A 210 -7.00 -11.63 19.41
N VAL A 211 -7.72 -12.74 19.64
CA VAL A 211 -7.24 -14.09 19.30
C VAL A 211 -7.04 -14.24 17.79
N PHE A 212 -8.04 -13.88 16.98
CA PHE A 212 -7.93 -13.99 15.51
C PHE A 212 -6.84 -13.06 14.95
N VAL A 213 -6.75 -11.82 15.46
CA VAL A 213 -5.70 -10.88 15.08
C VAL A 213 -4.32 -11.41 15.49
N GLY A 214 -4.18 -11.95 16.69
CA GLY A 214 -2.92 -12.52 17.18
C GLY A 214 -2.43 -13.69 16.32
N ILE A 215 -3.33 -14.60 15.92
CA ILE A 215 -3.00 -15.70 15.00
C ILE A 215 -2.53 -15.15 13.65
N THR A 216 -3.22 -14.15 13.13
CA THR A 216 -2.89 -13.52 11.84
C THR A 216 -1.51 -12.85 11.88
N LEU A 217 -1.23 -12.08 12.93
CA LEU A 217 0.05 -11.41 13.13
C LEU A 217 1.18 -12.41 13.36
N PHE A 218 0.92 -13.48 14.10
CA PHE A 218 1.89 -14.55 14.30
C PHE A 218 2.26 -15.20 12.97
N PHE A 219 1.26 -15.57 12.16
CA PHE A 219 1.47 -16.13 10.82
C PHE A 219 2.25 -15.18 9.90
N LEU A 220 1.92 -13.88 9.92
CA LEU A 220 2.64 -12.86 9.16
C LEU A 220 4.09 -12.76 9.62
N ALA A 221 4.34 -12.67 10.93
CA ALA A 221 5.68 -12.59 11.49
C ALA A 221 6.52 -13.83 11.16
N THR A 222 5.96 -15.04 11.28
CA THR A 222 6.68 -16.28 10.94
C THR A 222 7.04 -16.33 9.47
N THR A 223 6.14 -15.90 8.59
CA THR A 223 6.36 -15.92 7.13
C THR A 223 7.36 -14.85 6.69
N THR A 224 7.37 -13.68 7.33
CA THR A 224 8.31 -12.60 7.00
C THR A 224 9.71 -12.85 7.58
N VAL A 225 9.83 -13.50 8.74
CA VAL A 225 11.12 -13.68 9.45
C VAL A 225 11.82 -14.99 9.10
N CYS A 226 11.12 -16.02 8.63
CA CYS A 226 11.76 -17.24 8.14
C CYS A 226 12.00 -17.12 6.64
N PRO A 227 13.20 -16.70 6.17
CA PRO A 227 13.57 -16.97 4.79
C PRO A 227 13.69 -18.49 4.70
N ALA A 228 12.86 -19.10 3.84
CA ALA A 228 13.09 -20.47 3.41
C ALA A 228 14.48 -20.58 2.74
#